data_AF-A0A4R4ICC2-F1
#
_entry.id   AF-A0A4R4ICC2-F1
#
_cell.length_a   1.000
_cell.length_b   1.000
_cell.length_c   1.000
_cell.angle_alpha   90.00
_cell.angle_beta   90.00
_cell.angle_gamma   90.00
#
_symmetry.space_group_name_H-M   'P 1'
#
loop_
_entity.id
_entity.type
_entity.pdbx_description
1 polymer ?
#
loop_
_entity_poly.entity_id
_entity_poly.type
_entity_poly.pdbx_seq_one_letter_code
_entity_poly.pdbx_strand_id
1 'polypeptide(L)'
;MMNRTALLVLAGSLLAAPFAAQAAPPAATAAPAGTVQQGTFASEQLQKDVLQHMYVLLRNDGCQELLNVVPFLRAQPEGEMGSRNWSETWVFECSNGRDEIDARFQETPHDGGADYSVSSATRHTFGTPAATK
;
A
#
# COMPACT_ATOMS: atom_id res chain seq x y z
N MET A 1 16.17 68.28 37.35
CA MET A 1 17.02 68.38 36.14
C MET A 1 16.25 67.75 34.98
N MET A 2 16.12 68.49 33.88
CA MET A 2 15.38 68.16 32.66
C MET A 2 16.03 67.06 31.81
N ASN A 3 15.21 66.21 31.15
CA ASN A 3 15.27 65.82 29.71
C ASN A 3 14.11 64.82 29.46
N ARG A 4 13.08 64.97 28.59
CA ARG A 4 12.82 65.54 27.25
C ARG A 4 13.51 64.85 26.05
N THR A 5 12.93 63.73 25.58
CA THR A 5 12.89 63.26 24.16
C THR A 5 11.92 62.06 24.07
N ALA A 6 10.70 62.14 23.53
CA ALA A 6 10.21 62.31 22.15
C ALA A 6 10.23 61.03 21.27
N LEU A 7 9.00 60.57 20.97
CA LEU A 7 8.45 59.85 19.80
C LEU A 7 9.34 59.55 18.56
N LEU A 8 9.14 58.36 17.95
CA LEU A 8 8.60 58.09 16.57
C LEU A 8 9.11 56.73 16.02
N VAL A 9 8.26 55.69 15.89
CA VAL A 9 7.53 55.13 14.70
C VAL A 9 8.40 54.76 13.47
N LEU A 10 8.03 53.60 12.87
CA LEU A 10 8.32 53.05 11.51
C LEU A 10 9.44 51.99 11.50
N ALA A 11 9.38 50.86 10.79
CA ALA A 11 8.41 50.24 9.90
C ALA A 11 8.94 48.83 9.53
N GLY A 12 8.06 47.94 9.05
CA GLY A 12 8.41 46.80 8.20
C GLY A 12 9.09 45.63 8.93
N SER A 13 8.55 44.41 8.91
CA SER A 13 8.41 43.68 7.66
C SER A 13 7.38 42.56 7.86
N LEU A 14 6.38 42.54 6.97
CA LEU A 14 5.57 41.36 6.72
C LEU A 14 6.48 40.22 6.29
N LEU A 15 6.85 39.34 7.22
CA LEU A 15 7.38 38.02 6.90
C LEU A 15 6.25 37.22 6.27
N ALA A 16 6.15 37.30 4.95
CA ALA A 16 5.42 36.34 4.14
C ALA A 16 6.09 34.98 4.35
N ALA A 17 5.57 34.19 5.29
CA ALA A 17 5.96 32.80 5.43
C ALA A 17 5.56 32.08 4.12
N PRO A 18 6.49 31.41 3.43
CA PRO A 18 6.12 30.57 2.31
C PRO A 18 5.22 29.46 2.86
N PHE A 19 3.96 29.46 2.44
CA PHE A 19 3.04 28.37 2.68
C PHE A 19 3.61 27.17 1.92
N ALA A 20 4.43 26.36 2.60
CA ALA A 20 4.87 25.08 2.09
C ALA A 20 3.59 24.26 1.85
N ALA A 21 3.21 24.11 0.59
CA ALA A 21 2.21 23.17 0.17
C ALA A 21 2.69 21.79 0.62
N GLN A 22 2.26 21.34 1.80
CA GLN A 22 2.42 19.96 2.22
C GLN A 22 1.64 19.14 1.21
N ALA A 23 2.37 18.49 0.31
CA ALA A 23 1.84 17.39 -0.46
C ALA A 23 1.23 16.43 0.56
N ALA A 24 -0.10 16.28 0.51
CA ALA A 24 -0.78 15.32 1.36
C ALA A 24 -0.10 13.96 1.13
N PRO A 25 0.27 13.23 2.21
CA PRO A 25 0.80 11.89 2.02
C PRO A 25 -0.21 11.09 1.18
N PRO A 26 0.27 10.26 0.23
CA PRO A 26 -0.62 9.43 -0.57
C PRO A 26 -1.57 8.70 0.37
N ALA A 27 -2.87 8.75 0.06
CA ALA A 27 -3.89 8.11 0.89
C ALA A 27 -3.47 6.67 1.17
N ALA A 28 -3.36 6.33 2.46
CA ALA A 28 -2.93 4.99 2.86
C ALA A 28 -3.90 3.94 2.30
N THR A 29 -3.37 2.92 1.62
CA THR A 29 -4.18 1.79 1.15
C THR A 29 -4.81 1.10 2.35
N ALA A 30 -6.15 1.01 2.36
CA ALA A 30 -6.87 0.39 3.47
C ALA A 30 -6.49 -1.09 3.60
N ALA A 31 -6.17 -1.52 4.81
CA ALA A 31 -5.85 -2.92 5.09
C ALA A 31 -7.10 -3.81 4.93
N PRO A 32 -6.99 -4.96 4.23
CA PRO A 32 -8.06 -5.94 4.18
C PRO A 32 -8.43 -6.49 5.55
N ALA A 33 -9.68 -6.94 5.71
CA ALA A 33 -10.11 -7.60 6.93
C ALA A 33 -9.28 -8.86 7.22
N GLY A 34 -8.98 -9.11 8.49
CA GLY A 34 -8.20 -10.28 8.91
C GLY A 34 -6.70 -10.21 8.63
N THR A 35 -6.18 -9.04 8.25
CA THR A 35 -4.73 -8.80 8.13
C THR A 35 -4.15 -8.32 9.46
N VAL A 36 -2.93 -8.77 9.77
CA VAL A 36 -2.23 -8.45 11.02
C VAL A 36 -1.23 -7.30 10.86
N GLN A 37 -0.62 -7.16 9.68
CA GLN A 37 0.40 -6.13 9.42
C GLN A 37 0.57 -5.90 7.91
N GLN A 38 0.91 -4.67 7.51
CA GLN A 38 1.35 -4.36 6.15
C GLN A 38 2.78 -4.87 5.92
N GLY A 39 3.01 -5.54 4.80
CA GLY A 39 4.31 -6.10 4.43
C GLY A 39 4.19 -7.54 3.93
N THR A 40 5.34 -8.13 3.66
CA THR A 40 5.47 -9.49 3.13
C THR A 40 6.70 -10.16 3.73
N PHE A 41 6.62 -11.47 3.97
CA PHE A 41 7.81 -12.30 4.27
C PHE A 41 8.41 -12.93 3.01
N ALA A 42 7.78 -12.77 1.85
CA ALA A 42 8.32 -13.26 0.60
C ALA A 42 9.65 -12.54 0.27
N SER A 43 10.66 -13.32 -0.12
CA SER A 43 11.91 -12.76 -0.63
C SER A 43 11.66 -11.97 -1.92
N GLU A 44 12.59 -11.09 -2.31
CA GLU A 44 12.41 -10.27 -3.53
C GLU A 44 12.15 -11.12 -4.79
N GLN A 45 12.85 -12.27 -4.92
CA GLN A 45 12.63 -13.19 -6.02
C GLN A 45 11.22 -13.80 -5.97
N LEU A 46 10.80 -14.27 -4.79
CA LEU A 46 9.48 -14.85 -4.62
C LEU A 46 8.36 -13.82 -4.87
N GLN A 47 8.57 -12.57 -4.46
CA GLN A 47 7.64 -11.48 -4.77
C GLN A 47 7.50 -11.29 -6.27
N LYS A 48 8.60 -11.31 -7.05
CA LYS A 48 8.54 -11.19 -8.53
C LYS A 48 7.74 -12.33 -9.15
N ASP A 49 7.98 -13.56 -8.71
CA ASP A 49 7.32 -14.75 -9.24
C ASP A 49 5.81 -14.72 -8.96
N VAL A 50 5.44 -14.41 -7.70
CA VAL A 50 4.04 -14.29 -7.27
C VAL A 50 3.34 -13.15 -7.99
N LEU A 51 3.97 -11.98 -8.08
CA LEU A 51 3.43 -10.82 -8.78
C LEU A 51 3.15 -11.15 -10.24
N GLN A 52 4.08 -11.81 -10.93
CA GLN A 52 3.88 -12.19 -12.33
C GLN A 52 2.63 -13.07 -12.50
N HIS A 53 2.40 -14.03 -11.60
CA HIS A 53 1.20 -14.84 -11.61
C HIS A 53 -0.05 -13.98 -11.33
N MET A 54 -0.04 -13.19 -10.25
CA MET A 54 -1.17 -12.33 -9.87
C MET A 54 -1.53 -11.30 -10.95
N TYR A 55 -0.55 -10.76 -11.67
CA TYR A 55 -0.78 -9.85 -12.79
C TYR A 55 -1.63 -10.49 -13.89
N VAL A 56 -1.38 -11.76 -14.21
CA VAL A 56 -2.21 -12.49 -15.19
C VAL A 56 -3.64 -12.61 -14.69
N LEU A 57 -3.84 -12.92 -13.41
CA LEU A 57 -5.17 -13.00 -12.79
C LEU A 57 -5.91 -11.66 -12.85
N LEU A 58 -5.26 -10.56 -12.43
CA LEU A 58 -5.84 -9.22 -12.44
C LEU A 58 -6.28 -8.78 -13.84
N ARG A 59 -5.44 -9.04 -14.84
CA ARG A 59 -5.75 -8.71 -16.24
C ARG A 59 -6.93 -9.51 -16.76
N ASN A 60 -7.01 -10.79 -16.43
CA ASN A 60 -8.15 -11.65 -16.79
C ASN A 60 -9.42 -11.21 -16.09
N ASP A 61 -9.32 -10.74 -14.85
CA ASP A 61 -10.46 -10.26 -14.08
C ASP A 61 -10.91 -8.88 -14.54
N GLY A 62 -10.08 -8.11 -15.25
CA GLY A 62 -10.44 -6.85 -15.93
C GLY A 62 -9.82 -5.59 -15.33
N CYS A 63 -8.68 -5.72 -14.63
CA CYS A 63 -7.91 -4.57 -14.17
C CYS A 63 -7.34 -3.85 -15.39
N GLN A 64 -7.67 -2.57 -15.55
CA GLN A 64 -7.29 -1.80 -16.74
C GLN A 64 -5.85 -1.28 -16.63
N GLU A 65 -5.56 -0.64 -15.51
CA GLU A 65 -4.25 -0.08 -15.19
C GLU A 65 -3.99 -0.33 -13.71
N LEU A 66 -2.84 -0.93 -13.40
CA LEU A 66 -2.41 -1.10 -12.02
C LEU A 66 -1.74 0.20 -11.54
N LEU A 67 -2.25 0.73 -10.43
CA LEU A 67 -1.77 1.96 -9.80
C LEU A 67 -0.89 1.68 -8.59
N ASN A 68 -1.22 0.68 -7.79
CA ASN A 68 -0.48 0.34 -6.57
C ASN A 68 -0.63 -1.13 -6.20
N VAL A 69 0.38 -1.68 -5.53
CA VAL A 69 0.35 -3.02 -4.91
C VAL A 69 0.81 -2.92 -3.48
N VAL A 70 0.01 -3.44 -2.54
CA VAL A 70 0.36 -3.44 -1.13
C VAL A 70 0.10 -4.84 -0.55
N PRO A 71 1.16 -5.56 -0.14
CA PRO A 71 0.99 -6.84 0.55
C PRO A 71 0.64 -6.61 2.03
N PHE A 72 -0.18 -7.51 2.55
CA PHE A 72 -0.54 -7.57 3.96
C PHE A 72 -0.43 -9.00 4.46
N LEU A 73 0.19 -9.18 5.61
CA LEU A 73 0.25 -10.46 6.30
C LEU A 73 -1.09 -10.78 6.94
N ARG A 74 -1.55 -12.03 6.83
CA ARG A 74 -2.70 -12.54 7.57
C ARG A 74 -2.31 -13.30 8.83
N ALA A 75 -1.14 -13.92 8.83
CA ALA A 75 -0.58 -14.60 10.00
C ALA A 75 0.96 -14.55 9.96
N GLN A 76 1.58 -14.70 11.12
CA GLN A 76 3.03 -14.90 11.20
C GLN A 76 3.41 -16.28 10.63
N PRO A 77 4.64 -16.46 10.11
CA PRO A 77 5.11 -17.77 9.70
C PRO A 77 5.11 -18.79 10.83
N GLU A 78 4.53 -19.96 10.58
CA GLU A 78 4.39 -21.06 11.54
C GLU A 78 5.16 -22.30 11.07
N GLY A 79 5.76 -23.02 12.03
CA GLY A 79 6.55 -24.23 11.77
C GLY A 79 8.05 -24.04 12.01
N GLU A 80 8.82 -25.10 11.76
CA GLU A 80 10.27 -25.08 11.87
C GLU A 80 10.90 -24.39 10.65
N MET A 81 12.04 -23.74 10.85
CA MET A 81 12.81 -23.11 9.77
C MET A 81 13.09 -24.12 8.64
N GLY A 82 12.81 -23.73 7.39
CA GLY A 82 12.89 -24.62 6.22
C GLY A 82 11.60 -25.41 5.95
N SER A 83 10.56 -25.18 6.74
CA SER A 83 9.22 -25.77 6.57
C SER A 83 8.08 -24.83 6.95
N ARG A 84 8.39 -23.55 7.20
CA ARG A 84 7.39 -22.58 7.66
C ARG A 84 6.33 -22.36 6.61
N ASN A 85 5.11 -22.12 7.07
CA ASN A 85 4.01 -21.71 6.21
C ASN A 85 3.43 -20.38 6.69
N TRP A 86 2.99 -19.56 5.75
CA TRP A 86 2.31 -18.30 6.06
C TRP A 86 1.34 -17.91 4.95
N SER A 87 0.50 -16.92 5.23
CA SER A 87 -0.46 -16.39 4.27
C SER A 87 -0.48 -14.87 4.26
N GLU A 88 -0.71 -14.34 3.06
CA GLU A 88 -0.75 -12.91 2.78
C GLU A 88 -1.96 -12.59 1.90
N THR A 89 -2.48 -11.38 2.02
CA THR A 89 -3.41 -10.78 1.06
C THR A 89 -2.70 -9.62 0.38
N TRP A 90 -2.70 -9.66 -0.94
CA TRP A 90 -2.12 -8.63 -1.78
C TRP A 90 -3.25 -7.76 -2.33
N VAL A 91 -3.22 -6.48 -1.98
CA VAL A 91 -4.18 -5.48 -2.46
C VAL A 91 -3.63 -4.82 -3.70
N PHE A 92 -4.40 -4.86 -4.77
CA PHE A 92 -4.10 -4.23 -6.04
C PHE A 92 -5.10 -3.11 -6.26
N GLU A 93 -4.60 -1.88 -6.34
CA GLU A 93 -5.40 -0.73 -6.73
C GLU A 93 -5.32 -0.59 -8.24
N CYS A 94 -6.45 -0.78 -8.91
CA CYS A 94 -6.61 -0.58 -10.34
C CYS A 94 -7.37 0.72 -10.60
N SER A 95 -7.20 1.32 -11.78
CA SER A 95 -7.93 2.54 -12.15
C SER A 95 -9.46 2.42 -12.09
N ASN A 96 -9.97 1.20 -12.23
CA ASN A 96 -11.40 0.87 -12.25
C ASN A 96 -11.90 0.11 -11.01
N GLY A 97 -11.08 -0.08 -9.99
CA GLY A 97 -11.47 -0.84 -8.81
C GLY A 97 -10.29 -1.26 -7.96
N ARG A 98 -10.60 -2.03 -6.92
CA ARG A 98 -9.62 -2.65 -6.05
C ARG A 98 -9.79 -4.16 -6.10
N ASP A 99 -8.70 -4.88 -6.23
CA ASP A 99 -8.68 -6.34 -6.22
C ASP A 99 -7.87 -6.84 -5.01
N GLU A 100 -8.37 -7.87 -4.35
CA GLU A 100 -7.68 -8.56 -3.26
C GLU A 100 -7.39 -10.01 -3.66
N ILE A 101 -6.12 -10.41 -3.57
CA ILE A 101 -5.68 -11.77 -3.91
C ILE A 101 -4.95 -12.39 -2.72
N ASP A 102 -5.38 -13.58 -2.31
CA ASP A 102 -4.71 -14.31 -1.25
C ASP A 102 -3.58 -15.19 -1.79
N ALA A 103 -2.43 -15.13 -1.13
CA ALA A 103 -1.29 -16.00 -1.36
C ALA A 103 -1.02 -16.87 -0.13
N ARG A 104 -0.70 -18.14 -0.36
CA ARG A 104 -0.16 -19.05 0.64
C ARG A 104 1.24 -19.44 0.25
N PHE A 105 2.13 -19.44 1.23
CA PHE A 105 3.54 -19.71 1.06
C PHE A 105 3.99 -20.87 1.94
N GLN A 106 4.97 -21.63 1.46
CA GLN A 106 5.57 -22.73 2.20
C GLN A 106 7.07 -22.78 1.92
N GLU A 107 7.91 -22.64 2.96
CA GLU A 107 9.36 -22.79 2.83
C GLU A 107 9.72 -24.20 2.36
N THR A 108 10.77 -24.27 1.54
CA THR A 108 11.34 -25.53 1.09
C THR A 108 12.60 -25.87 1.91
N PRO A 109 12.86 -27.16 2.19
CA PRO A 109 13.90 -27.55 3.15
C PRO A 109 15.35 -27.30 2.68
N HIS A 110 15.58 -27.19 1.37
CA HIS A 110 16.92 -27.39 0.81
C HIS A 110 17.65 -26.11 0.39
N ASP A 111 16.93 -25.02 0.10
CA ASP A 111 17.55 -23.85 -0.56
C ASP A 111 17.16 -22.50 0.08
N GLY A 112 16.45 -22.52 1.21
CA GLY A 112 15.86 -21.29 1.79
C GLY A 112 14.84 -20.62 0.87
N GLY A 113 14.32 -21.37 -0.11
CA GLY A 113 13.25 -20.96 -1.00
C GLY A 113 11.88 -21.19 -0.37
N ALA A 114 10.83 -20.77 -1.08
CA ALA A 114 9.46 -21.10 -0.72
C ALA A 114 8.63 -21.31 -1.98
N ASP A 115 7.73 -22.29 -1.92
CA ASP A 115 6.67 -22.48 -2.89
C ASP A 115 5.48 -21.58 -2.55
N TYR A 116 4.64 -21.30 -3.56
CA TYR A 116 3.47 -20.46 -3.39
C TYR A 116 2.25 -20.96 -4.17
N SER A 117 1.08 -20.57 -3.69
CA SER A 117 -0.19 -20.70 -4.39
C SER A 117 -1.01 -19.43 -4.21
N VAL A 118 -1.80 -19.07 -5.20
CA VAL A 118 -2.66 -17.86 -5.18
C VAL A 118 -4.11 -18.23 -5.45
N SER A 119 -5.04 -17.52 -4.82
CA SER A 119 -6.47 -17.61 -5.12
C SER A 119 -6.85 -16.76 -6.35
N SER A 120 -8.08 -16.90 -6.84
CA SER A 120 -8.66 -15.89 -7.74
C SER A 120 -8.79 -14.53 -7.04
N ALA A 121 -8.87 -13.44 -7.80
CA ALA A 121 -9.06 -12.12 -7.22
C ALA A 121 -10.50 -11.91 -6.75
N THR A 122 -10.65 -11.22 -5.64
CA THR A 122 -11.93 -10.65 -5.20
C THR A 122 -11.96 -9.18 -5.60
N ARG A 123 -12.85 -8.83 -6.55
CA ARG A 123 -12.96 -7.46 -7.05
C ARG A 123 -13.97 -6.62 -6.27
N HIS A 124 -13.55 -5.43 -5.92
CA HIS A 124 -14.36 -4.32 -5.44
C HIS A 124 -14.33 -3.20 -6.49
N THR A 125 -15.32 -3.16 -7.38
CA THR A 125 -15.45 -2.09 -8.38
C THR A 125 -15.81 -0.77 -7.69
N PHE A 126 -15.14 0.32 -8.05
CA PHE A 126 -15.62 1.65 -7.70
C PHE A 126 -16.93 1.86 -8.47
N GLY A 127 -18.06 1.94 -7.75
CA GLY A 127 -19.39 1.99 -8.36
C GLY A 127 -19.45 3.06 -9.46
N THR A 128 -19.96 2.69 -10.64
CA THR A 128 -20.30 3.67 -11.66
C THR A 128 -21.27 4.67 -11.02
N PRO A 129 -21.02 6.00 -11.06
CA PRO A 129 -22.04 6.94 -10.63
C PRO A 129 -23.29 6.63 -11.45
N ALA A 130 -24.39 6.32 -10.74
CA ALA A 130 -25.66 6.05 -11.38
C ALA A 130 -25.96 7.21 -12.33
N ALA A 131 -26.11 6.91 -13.63
CA ALA A 131 -26.52 7.91 -14.60
C ALA A 131 -27.91 8.40 -14.19
N THR A 132 -27.98 9.59 -13.60
CA THR A 132 -29.24 10.29 -13.33
C THR A 132 -29.88 10.55 -14.68
N LYS A 133 -30.98 9.85 -14.95
CA LYS A 133 -31.79 10.03 -16.15
C LYS A 133 -32.63 11.30 -16.05
#